data_AF-A0AAN7GXN5-F1
#
_entry.id   AF-A0AAN7GXN5-F1
#
_cell.length_a   1.000
_cell.length_b   1.000
_cell.length_c   1.000
_cell.angle_alpha   90.00
_cell.angle_beta   90.00
_cell.angle_gamma   90.00
#
_symmetry.space_group_name_H-M   'P 1'
#
loop_
_entity.id
_entity.type
_entity.pdbx_description
1 polymer ?
#
loop_
_entity_poly.entity_id
_entity_poly.type
_entity_poly.pdbx_seq_one_letter_code
_entity_poly.pdbx_strand_id
1 'polypeptide(L)'
;MGAVNSASALSSSAHGSSFAHLPTFSCQARSKANLNSSARFSDLKRVSISKATGLQHSTGNSLLQNFSSPSSTMALQPSSCGGVGMENQDSRFSPTPVSGVHGIDQELVDEMLYDALVWSSLHGLVIGDRNLERSGRIPGVGMVHAPFTLLPTIFPESYWRQACELAPIFNELVDRVSLDGNFLQDSLSRTKEVDAFTSRLLDIHLKMLQIGKKEEIRLGLHRSDYMLDEQTNLLLQIELNTISSSFPGLGCLVSELHRSLLDHHGEKLGLVSKQVPWNTAVNKYAEAIAKAWAEYNNPSSIVMIIVQAEERNMYDQHWLFHVLKEKHNVKAIRKTLAEVDAQGELKPDGRLLVGGQEISVIYFRAGYTPNDYPSESEWRARLLMEQSLAIKCPSISYHLTGTKKIQQELAKAGVLERFLDDKEDIEKVRKCFAGLWSLDDQEIVLKAIGNPRLFVMKPQREGGGNNIYNEEVKENLLRIQKEGTQEDAAYILMQRIFPNISPTLLVRDGICQKDHAISELGIYGAYLRNKERVIINEQSGYLMRTKVSSSNEGGVAAGFAVLDSIYLS
;
A
#
# COMPACT_ATOMS: atom_id res chain seq x y z
N MET A 1 70.76 7.88 15.38
CA MET A 1 71.75 7.99 14.27
C MET A 1 70.93 7.92 13.00
N GLY A 2 70.63 9.04 12.35
CA GLY A 2 71.39 9.59 11.20
C GLY A 2 70.70 9.10 9.90
N ALA A 3 69.87 9.91 9.21
CA ALA A 3 70.26 10.90 8.18
C ALA A 3 71.02 10.22 7.01
N VAL A 4 70.70 10.41 5.72
CA VAL A 4 70.57 11.69 4.98
C VAL A 4 69.75 11.51 3.68
N ASN A 5 69.07 12.59 3.25
CA ASN A 5 68.63 13.09 1.91
C ASN A 5 69.01 12.28 0.64
N SER A 6 68.31 12.33 -0.51
CA SER A 6 67.58 13.44 -1.18
C SER A 6 66.40 12.88 -2.04
N ALA A 7 65.68 13.54 -2.97
CA ALA A 7 65.87 14.83 -3.67
C ALA A 7 64.57 15.47 -4.24
N SER A 8 64.77 16.48 -5.08
CA SER A 8 63.91 17.42 -5.83
C SER A 8 63.42 16.89 -7.21
N ALA A 9 62.49 17.51 -7.95
CA ALA A 9 62.16 18.95 -8.05
C ALA A 9 60.72 19.29 -8.52
N LEU A 10 60.39 20.59 -8.48
CA LEU A 10 59.12 21.24 -8.83
C LEU A 10 59.05 21.78 -10.27
N SER A 11 57.84 21.86 -10.85
CA SER A 11 57.27 23.06 -11.52
C SER A 11 55.77 22.80 -11.76
N SER A 12 54.78 23.61 -11.38
CA SER A 12 54.53 25.06 -11.46
C SER A 12 54.15 25.58 -12.86
N SER A 13 52.85 25.77 -13.11
CA SER A 13 52.33 26.98 -13.75
C SER A 13 50.81 27.09 -13.56
N ALA A 14 50.31 28.32 -13.43
CA ALA A 14 48.89 28.63 -13.28
C ALA A 14 48.56 29.89 -14.08
N HIS A 15 47.55 29.83 -14.94
CA HIS A 15 46.78 30.91 -15.58
C HIS A 15 45.47 30.26 -16.08
N GLY A 16 44.29 30.88 -16.12
CA GLY A 16 43.91 32.25 -15.81
C GLY A 16 42.83 32.74 -16.79
N SER A 17 41.71 33.29 -16.28
CA SER A 17 40.51 33.73 -17.05
C SER A 17 39.71 32.60 -17.75
N SER A 18 38.41 32.75 -18.09
CA SER A 18 37.52 33.92 -18.04
C SER A 18 36.08 33.53 -17.65
N PHE A 19 35.33 34.49 -17.10
CA PHE A 19 33.86 34.44 -17.03
C PHE A 19 33.22 34.30 -18.43
N ALA A 20 32.09 33.60 -18.49
CA ALA A 20 31.07 33.76 -19.53
C ALA A 20 29.66 33.59 -18.92
N HIS A 21 28.89 34.67 -18.85
CA HIS A 21 27.44 34.63 -18.63
C HIS A 21 26.72 34.02 -19.85
N LEU A 22 25.52 33.47 -19.65
CA LEU A 22 24.35 33.51 -20.56
C LEU A 22 23.16 32.73 -19.92
N PRO A 23 21.88 33.00 -20.25
CA PRO A 23 21.17 34.09 -19.59
C PRO A 23 19.89 33.67 -18.83
N THR A 24 19.53 34.47 -17.83
CA THR A 24 18.20 34.46 -17.20
C THR A 24 17.13 34.98 -18.16
N PHE A 25 16.11 34.19 -18.46
CA PHE A 25 14.92 34.68 -19.15
C PHE A 25 13.99 35.41 -18.18
N SER A 26 14.03 36.75 -18.21
CA SER A 26 13.05 37.62 -17.55
C SER A 26 11.86 37.86 -18.47
N CYS A 27 10.67 37.38 -18.10
CA CYS A 27 9.42 37.81 -18.73
C CYS A 27 8.68 38.80 -17.82
N GLN A 28 8.93 40.10 -18.00
CA GLN A 28 8.14 41.16 -17.35
C GLN A 28 6.94 41.54 -18.22
N ALA A 29 5.78 40.97 -17.93
CA ALA A 29 4.50 41.55 -18.34
C ALA A 29 4.01 42.50 -17.24
N ARG A 30 4.08 43.81 -17.49
CA ARG A 30 3.48 44.82 -16.59
C ARG A 30 1.97 44.81 -16.73
N SER A 31 1.24 44.61 -15.64
CA SER A 31 -0.03 45.30 -15.44
C SER A 31 -0.03 45.94 -14.03
N LYS A 32 -0.39 47.22 -13.97
CA LYS A 32 -0.54 47.95 -12.71
C LYS A 32 -1.99 47.86 -12.27
N ALA A 33 -2.23 47.41 -11.05
CA ALA A 33 -3.46 47.72 -10.32
C ALA A 33 -3.06 48.19 -8.92
N ASN A 34 -3.12 49.50 -8.69
CA ASN A 34 -3.01 50.06 -7.35
C ASN A 34 -4.27 49.67 -6.57
N LEU A 35 -4.13 49.20 -5.33
CA LEU A 35 -5.16 49.38 -4.31
C LEU A 35 -4.49 49.43 -2.93
N ASN A 36 -4.27 50.66 -2.43
CA ASN A 36 -3.96 50.90 -1.03
C ASN A 36 -5.22 50.64 -0.20
N SER A 37 -5.11 49.83 0.85
CA SER A 37 -5.92 50.03 2.06
C SER A 37 -5.16 49.56 3.30
N SER A 38 -4.58 50.54 4.00
CA SER A 38 -4.10 50.36 5.37
C SER A 38 -5.30 50.29 6.31
N ALA A 39 -5.52 49.15 6.96
CA ALA A 39 -6.45 49.04 8.09
C ALA A 39 -5.76 48.34 9.26
N ARG A 40 -5.27 49.13 10.22
CA ARG A 40 -4.99 48.62 11.57
C ARG A 40 -6.33 48.36 12.24
N PHE A 41 -6.52 47.17 12.80
CA PHE A 41 -7.48 46.97 13.88
C PHE A 41 -6.76 46.35 15.07
N SER A 42 -6.70 47.10 16.15
CA SER A 42 -6.28 46.64 17.47
C SER A 42 -7.47 46.04 18.23
N ASP A 43 -7.16 45.33 19.31
CA ASP A 43 -8.06 45.07 20.44
C ASP A 43 -9.37 44.31 20.17
N LEU A 44 -9.31 42.97 20.31
CA LEU A 44 -10.43 42.22 20.88
C LEU A 44 -9.94 41.33 22.04
N LYS A 45 -10.70 41.36 23.12
CA LYS A 45 -10.27 40.94 24.47
C LYS A 45 -10.30 39.43 24.65
N ARG A 46 -9.37 38.91 25.47
CA ARG A 46 -9.52 37.62 26.16
C ARG A 46 -10.86 37.60 26.91
N VAL A 47 -11.69 36.60 26.64
CA VAL A 47 -12.75 36.17 27.56
C VAL A 47 -12.23 34.96 28.32
N SER A 48 -11.98 35.15 29.61
CA SER A 48 -11.67 34.08 30.55
C SER A 48 -12.97 33.45 31.02
N ILE A 49 -13.14 32.13 30.88
CA ILE A 49 -14.19 31.39 31.58
C ILE A 49 -13.56 30.59 32.71
N SER A 50 -13.98 30.91 33.93
CA SER A 50 -13.50 30.35 35.18
C SER A 50 -14.06 28.96 35.44
N LYS A 51 -13.25 28.09 36.06
CA LYS A 51 -13.74 26.88 36.74
C LYS A 51 -14.75 27.25 37.83
N ALA A 52 -15.81 26.47 37.95
CA ALA A 52 -16.63 26.38 39.16
C ALA A 52 -16.67 24.92 39.60
N THR A 53 -16.51 24.68 40.90
CA THR A 53 -16.40 23.35 41.52
C THR A 53 -17.53 23.09 42.49
N GLY A 54 -18.06 21.87 42.47
CA GLY A 54 -18.44 21.15 43.70
C GLY A 54 -19.93 21.07 44.05
N LEU A 55 -20.40 19.82 44.19
CA LEU A 55 -21.29 19.22 45.23
C LEU A 55 -21.88 17.95 44.58
N GLN A 56 -21.38 16.74 44.84
CA GLN A 56 -21.41 15.88 46.05
C GLN A 56 -22.45 14.75 45.95
N HIS A 57 -21.93 13.52 45.98
CA HIS A 57 -22.50 12.24 46.43
C HIS A 57 -24.02 11.97 46.41
N SER A 58 -24.38 10.89 45.71
CA SER A 58 -25.20 9.81 46.31
C SER A 58 -24.81 8.44 45.73
N THR A 59 -24.61 7.46 46.59
CA THR A 59 -24.29 6.05 46.25
C THR A 59 -25.53 5.26 45.81
N GLY A 60 -25.40 4.37 44.83
CA GLY A 60 -26.44 3.44 44.41
C GLY A 60 -25.83 2.23 43.69
N ASN A 61 -26.30 1.02 44.00
CA ASN A 61 -25.63 -0.24 43.69
C ASN A 61 -26.34 -1.04 42.59
N SER A 62 -25.54 -1.85 41.88
CA SER A 62 -25.85 -3.16 41.27
C SER A 62 -26.72 -3.31 39.99
N LEU A 63 -26.51 -4.51 39.40
CA LEU A 63 -27.31 -5.28 38.44
C LEU A 63 -27.07 -5.09 36.93
N LEU A 64 -26.17 -5.96 36.44
CA LEU A 64 -26.25 -6.65 35.16
C LEU A 64 -27.69 -7.14 34.85
N GLN A 65 -28.13 -6.98 33.60
CA GLN A 65 -28.97 -8.02 32.97
C GLN A 65 -28.91 -7.96 31.43
N ASN A 66 -28.89 -9.15 30.83
CA ASN A 66 -28.94 -9.36 29.38
C ASN A 66 -30.34 -9.03 28.84
N PHE A 67 -30.44 -8.58 27.59
CA PHE A 67 -31.64 -8.78 26.80
C PHE A 67 -31.33 -9.36 25.42
N SER A 68 -31.91 -10.53 25.18
CA SER A 68 -31.88 -11.29 23.94
C SER A 68 -33.06 -10.92 23.04
N SER A 69 -32.88 -11.12 21.73
CA SER A 69 -33.89 -10.92 20.69
C SER A 69 -35.08 -11.88 20.82
N PRO A 70 -36.26 -11.49 20.28
CA PRO A 70 -37.24 -12.46 19.79
C PRO A 70 -37.52 -12.28 18.29
N SER A 71 -37.26 -13.35 17.51
CA SER A 71 -37.84 -13.52 16.18
C SER A 71 -39.24 -14.12 16.31
N SER A 72 -40.21 -13.70 15.49
CA SER A 72 -41.51 -14.38 15.39
C SER A 72 -42.14 -14.18 14.00
N THR A 73 -42.07 -15.22 13.19
CA THR A 73 -42.80 -15.35 11.92
C THR A 73 -44.23 -15.83 12.17
N MET A 74 -45.23 -15.23 11.51
CA MET A 74 -46.45 -15.94 11.11
C MET A 74 -47.01 -15.41 9.80
N ALA A 75 -47.56 -16.34 9.02
CA ALA A 75 -48.38 -16.14 7.83
C ALA A 75 -49.71 -16.91 8.07
N LEU A 76 -50.83 -16.77 7.38
CA LEU A 76 -51.11 -16.60 5.93
C LEU A 76 -52.58 -16.13 5.73
N GLN A 77 -52.86 -15.47 4.59
CA GLN A 77 -54.08 -15.60 3.76
C GLN A 77 -55.43 -14.88 4.12
N PRO A 78 -56.36 -14.69 3.13
CA PRO A 78 -56.73 -13.33 2.73
C PRO A 78 -58.25 -13.07 2.55
N SER A 79 -58.60 -11.87 2.07
CA SER A 79 -59.96 -11.53 1.60
C SER A 79 -59.91 -10.74 0.27
N SER A 80 -60.82 -11.04 -0.65
CA SER A 80 -60.85 -10.56 -2.03
C SER A 80 -61.94 -9.50 -2.32
N CYS A 81 -61.88 -8.95 -3.54
CA CYS A 81 -62.91 -8.22 -4.29
C CYS A 81 -63.02 -6.69 -4.08
N GLY A 82 -63.06 -5.97 -5.21
CA GLY A 82 -63.39 -4.53 -5.27
C GLY A 82 -62.58 -3.74 -6.31
N GLY A 83 -62.80 -3.98 -7.60
CA GLY A 83 -62.16 -3.19 -8.67
C GLY A 83 -63.04 -2.05 -9.17
N VAL A 84 -62.47 -0.85 -9.30
CA VAL A 84 -62.95 0.24 -10.17
C VAL A 84 -61.71 0.90 -10.78
N GLY A 85 -61.69 1.07 -12.10
CA GLY A 85 -60.55 1.70 -12.79
C GLY A 85 -60.70 3.22 -12.90
N MET A 86 -59.57 3.93 -12.89
CA MET A 86 -59.40 5.24 -13.52
C MET A 86 -58.07 5.26 -14.28
N GLU A 87 -58.06 5.93 -15.42
CA GLU A 87 -57.00 5.81 -16.42
C GLU A 87 -55.82 6.75 -16.16
N ASN A 88 -54.61 6.17 -16.21
CA ASN A 88 -53.39 6.69 -16.84
C ASN A 88 -53.15 8.22 -16.86
N GLN A 89 -52.23 8.67 -16.00
CA GLN A 89 -51.10 9.51 -16.43
C GLN A 89 -49.79 9.03 -15.77
N ASP A 90 -49.40 7.79 -16.09
CA ASP A 90 -48.02 7.34 -15.86
C ASP A 90 -47.10 8.01 -16.90
N SER A 91 -46.44 9.10 -16.51
CA SER A 91 -45.22 9.55 -17.19
C SER A 91 -44.10 8.56 -16.86
N ARG A 92 -44.15 7.37 -17.48
CA ARG A 92 -43.09 6.37 -17.42
C ARG A 92 -41.84 6.94 -18.10
N PHE A 93 -40.99 7.59 -17.30
CA PHE A 93 -39.56 7.61 -17.55
C PHE A 93 -39.06 6.18 -17.43
N SER A 94 -39.20 5.41 -18.51
CA SER A 94 -38.36 4.24 -18.74
C SER A 94 -36.92 4.74 -18.84
N PRO A 95 -36.01 4.38 -17.93
CA PRO A 95 -34.60 4.69 -18.11
C PRO A 95 -34.15 3.94 -19.37
N THR A 96 -33.81 4.67 -20.43
CA THR A 96 -32.98 4.10 -21.49
C THR A 96 -31.74 3.52 -20.82
N PRO A 97 -31.35 2.26 -21.11
CA PRO A 97 -30.15 1.68 -20.52
C PRO A 97 -28.97 2.61 -20.81
N VAL A 98 -28.33 3.11 -19.74
CA VAL A 98 -27.15 3.95 -19.86
C VAL A 98 -26.11 3.17 -20.67
N SER A 99 -25.52 3.81 -21.70
CA SER A 99 -24.67 3.16 -22.70
C SER A 99 -23.25 2.85 -22.16
N GLY A 100 -23.18 2.17 -21.02
CA GLY A 100 -21.98 2.05 -20.20
C GLY A 100 -21.55 3.38 -19.57
N VAL A 101 -20.46 3.34 -18.79
CA VAL A 101 -19.97 4.48 -17.99
C VAL A 101 -19.71 5.75 -18.81
N HIS A 102 -19.26 5.63 -20.06
CA HIS A 102 -19.02 6.81 -20.92
C HIS A 102 -20.31 7.42 -21.49
N GLY A 103 -21.40 6.65 -21.54
CA GLY A 103 -22.74 7.08 -21.92
C GLY A 103 -23.53 7.78 -20.82
N ILE A 104 -22.95 7.98 -19.63
CA ILE A 104 -23.51 8.85 -18.60
C ILE A 104 -23.47 10.30 -19.09
N ASP A 105 -24.60 10.99 -18.94
CA ASP A 105 -24.76 12.40 -19.29
C ASP A 105 -23.77 13.30 -18.54
N GLN A 106 -23.32 14.38 -19.19
CA GLN A 106 -22.27 15.23 -18.64
C GLN A 106 -22.74 16.04 -17.42
N GLU A 107 -23.99 16.48 -17.37
CA GLU A 107 -24.53 17.19 -16.20
C GLU A 107 -24.50 16.28 -14.96
N LEU A 108 -24.86 15.00 -15.12
CA LEU A 108 -24.79 14.01 -14.04
C LEU A 108 -23.34 13.66 -13.65
N VAL A 109 -22.40 13.63 -14.60
CA VAL A 109 -20.96 13.47 -14.27
C VAL A 109 -20.46 14.66 -13.46
N ASP A 110 -20.85 15.88 -13.82
CA ASP A 110 -20.43 17.10 -13.13
C ASP A 110 -21.07 17.22 -11.72
N GLU A 111 -22.34 16.83 -11.56
CA GLU A 111 -23.00 16.67 -10.24
C GLU A 111 -22.22 15.70 -9.35
N MET A 112 -21.98 14.46 -9.82
CA MET A 112 -21.26 13.45 -9.06
C MET A 112 -19.81 13.86 -8.74
N LEU A 113 -19.13 14.53 -9.66
CA LEU A 113 -17.77 15.04 -9.45
C LEU A 113 -17.74 16.07 -8.32
N TYR A 114 -18.67 17.02 -8.31
CA TYR A 114 -18.78 18.01 -7.24
C TYR A 114 -19.01 17.35 -5.88
N ASP A 115 -19.98 16.43 -5.79
CA ASP A 115 -20.27 15.67 -4.57
C ASP A 115 -19.05 14.87 -4.10
N ALA A 116 -18.33 14.21 -5.01
CA ALA A 116 -17.16 13.40 -4.69
C ALA A 116 -15.99 14.24 -4.16
N LEU A 117 -15.75 15.43 -4.71
CA LEU A 117 -14.72 16.36 -4.26
C LEU A 117 -15.06 16.94 -2.87
N VAL A 118 -16.32 17.30 -2.64
CA VAL A 118 -16.81 17.74 -1.32
C VAL A 118 -16.70 16.61 -0.29
N TRP A 119 -17.18 15.41 -0.62
CA TRP A 119 -17.11 14.24 0.25
C TRP A 119 -15.66 13.92 0.63
N SER A 120 -14.75 13.89 -0.36
CA SER A 120 -13.33 13.61 -0.13
C SER A 120 -12.67 14.61 0.81
N SER A 121 -13.05 15.88 0.69
CA SER A 121 -12.55 16.98 1.54
C SER A 121 -13.05 16.87 2.98
N LEU A 122 -14.31 16.46 3.18
CA LEU A 122 -14.93 16.31 4.51
C LEU A 122 -14.47 15.03 5.24
N HIS A 123 -14.20 13.95 4.50
CA HIS A 123 -13.86 12.63 5.05
C HIS A 123 -12.37 12.30 5.00
N GLY A 124 -11.50 13.23 4.59
CA GLY A 124 -10.05 13.04 4.64
C GLY A 124 -9.49 12.02 3.64
N LEU A 125 -10.14 11.87 2.48
CA LEU A 125 -9.61 11.15 1.32
C LEU A 125 -8.61 12.05 0.58
N VAL A 126 -7.49 12.34 1.25
CA VAL A 126 -6.52 13.37 0.83
C VAL A 126 -5.08 12.87 0.87
N ILE A 127 -4.25 13.48 0.01
CA ILE A 127 -2.79 13.35 -0.01
C ILE A 127 -2.15 14.74 -0.02
N GLY A 128 -0.85 14.81 0.21
CA GLY A 128 -0.06 16.01 -0.03
C GLY A 128 0.10 16.27 -1.53
N ASP A 129 -0.19 17.50 -1.97
CA ASP A 129 -0.02 17.93 -3.36
C ASP A 129 1.46 17.85 -3.80
N ARG A 130 1.71 17.17 -4.91
CA ARG A 130 3.03 17.05 -5.55
C ARG A 130 3.65 18.40 -5.89
N ASN A 131 2.83 19.40 -6.22
CA ASN A 131 3.27 20.74 -6.61
C ASN A 131 3.73 21.61 -5.43
N LEU A 132 3.50 21.19 -4.18
CA LEU A 132 3.95 21.89 -2.98
C LEU A 132 4.95 21.04 -2.19
N GLU A 133 6.23 21.41 -2.21
CA GLU A 133 7.32 20.68 -1.51
C GLU A 133 7.00 20.35 -0.03
N ARG A 134 6.33 21.28 0.67
CA ARG A 134 6.01 21.15 2.10
C ARG A 134 4.90 20.12 2.41
N SER A 135 4.11 19.71 1.42
CA SER A 135 2.95 18.82 1.62
C SER A 135 3.32 17.41 2.08
N GLY A 136 4.52 16.93 1.73
CA GLY A 136 5.08 15.67 2.19
C GLY A 136 5.74 15.72 3.58
N ARG A 137 5.89 16.91 4.18
CA ARG A 137 6.59 17.08 5.47
C ARG A 137 5.72 17.70 6.57
N ILE A 138 4.69 18.46 6.22
CA ILE A 138 3.85 19.21 7.17
C ILE A 138 2.38 18.83 6.96
N PRO A 139 1.73 18.19 7.96
CA PRO A 139 0.30 17.88 7.91
C PRO A 139 -0.56 19.15 7.80
N GLY A 140 -1.70 19.05 7.10
CA GLY A 140 -2.71 20.10 7.02
C GLY A 140 -2.41 21.26 6.06
N VAL A 141 -1.31 21.21 5.30
CA VAL A 141 -0.98 22.21 4.27
C VAL A 141 -0.78 21.58 2.89
N GLY A 142 -1.28 22.23 1.84
CA GLY A 142 -1.20 21.71 0.47
C GLY A 142 -1.83 20.32 0.33
N MET A 143 -3.03 20.13 0.88
CA MET A 143 -3.80 18.92 0.70
C MET A 143 -4.56 18.97 -0.63
N VAL A 144 -4.58 17.86 -1.35
CA VAL A 144 -5.43 17.61 -2.52
C VAL A 144 -6.17 16.30 -2.28
N HIS A 145 -7.32 16.10 -2.92
CA HIS A 145 -7.99 14.79 -2.87
C HIS A 145 -7.05 13.70 -3.41
N ALA A 146 -7.13 12.49 -2.86
CA ALA A 146 -6.44 11.35 -3.46
C ALA A 146 -7.01 11.11 -4.88
N PRO A 147 -6.21 10.76 -5.89
CA PRO A 147 -6.74 10.41 -7.21
C PRO A 147 -7.63 9.16 -7.11
N PHE A 148 -8.85 9.21 -7.63
CA PHE A 148 -9.84 8.12 -7.55
C PHE A 148 -10.59 7.91 -8.87
N THR A 149 -11.26 6.76 -9.05
CA THR A 149 -12.35 6.58 -10.03
C THR A 149 -13.63 7.21 -9.50
N LEU A 150 -14.48 7.81 -10.34
CA LEU A 150 -15.74 8.41 -9.89
C LEU A 150 -16.83 7.36 -9.57
N LEU A 151 -16.71 6.17 -10.16
CA LEU A 151 -17.60 5.03 -9.97
C LEU A 151 -16.77 3.75 -9.81
N PRO A 152 -17.27 2.76 -9.04
CA PRO A 152 -16.55 1.52 -8.76
C PRO A 152 -16.38 0.63 -10.01
N THR A 153 -15.22 0.00 -10.16
CA THR A 153 -14.99 -1.03 -11.19
C THR A 153 -15.89 -2.25 -10.97
N ILE A 154 -16.59 -2.70 -12.02
CA ILE A 154 -17.36 -3.96 -11.99
C ILE A 154 -16.41 -5.15 -11.88
N PHE A 155 -16.65 -6.05 -10.93
CA PHE A 155 -15.81 -7.22 -10.69
C PHE A 155 -16.65 -8.46 -10.33
N PRO A 156 -16.44 -9.64 -10.95
CA PRO A 156 -17.28 -10.80 -10.69
C PRO A 156 -17.11 -11.34 -9.26
N GLU A 157 -18.22 -11.64 -8.58
CA GLU A 157 -18.18 -12.03 -7.17
C GLU A 157 -17.37 -13.33 -6.93
N SER A 158 -17.39 -14.26 -7.88
CA SER A 158 -16.64 -15.53 -7.82
C SER A 158 -15.13 -15.31 -7.66
N TYR A 159 -14.54 -14.40 -8.45
CA TYR A 159 -13.12 -14.09 -8.36
C TYR A 159 -12.79 -13.27 -7.11
N TRP A 160 -13.71 -12.42 -6.64
CA TRP A 160 -13.52 -11.71 -5.37
C TRP A 160 -13.46 -12.67 -4.19
N ARG A 161 -14.36 -13.67 -4.15
CA ARG A 161 -14.33 -14.75 -3.14
C ARG A 161 -13.05 -15.58 -3.23
N GLN A 162 -12.64 -16.00 -4.44
CA GLN A 162 -11.35 -16.68 -4.66
C GLN A 162 -10.16 -15.87 -4.12
N ALA A 163 -10.12 -14.56 -4.38
CA ALA A 163 -9.07 -13.69 -3.88
C ALA A 163 -9.06 -13.60 -2.35
N CYS A 164 -10.24 -13.58 -1.72
CA CYS A 164 -10.37 -13.55 -0.27
C CYS A 164 -9.98 -14.88 0.41
N GLU A 165 -10.33 -16.02 -0.20
CA GLU A 165 -9.93 -17.36 0.25
C GLU A 165 -8.41 -17.57 0.23
N LEU A 166 -7.71 -16.94 -0.73
CA LEU A 166 -6.26 -17.00 -0.84
C LEU A 166 -5.51 -16.23 0.25
N ALA A 167 -6.10 -15.20 0.85
CA ALA A 167 -5.41 -14.34 1.82
C ALA A 167 -4.86 -15.08 3.06
N PRO A 168 -5.64 -15.90 3.79
CA PRO A 168 -5.11 -16.64 4.93
C PRO A 168 -4.09 -17.74 4.55
N ILE A 169 -4.16 -18.26 3.32
CA ILE A 169 -3.19 -19.23 2.78
C ILE A 169 -1.86 -18.53 2.52
N PHE A 170 -1.87 -17.37 1.85
CA PHE A 170 -0.66 -16.58 1.62
C PHE A 170 -0.02 -16.07 2.91
N ASN A 171 -0.82 -15.69 3.92
CA ASN A 171 -0.31 -15.30 5.23
C ASN A 171 0.53 -16.42 5.89
N GLU A 172 0.02 -17.66 5.93
CA GLU A 172 0.73 -18.81 6.50
C GLU A 172 1.91 -19.24 5.62
N LEU A 173 1.78 -19.19 4.29
CA LEU A 173 2.89 -19.41 3.36
C LEU A 173 4.04 -18.43 3.62
N VAL A 174 3.75 -17.14 3.83
CA VAL A 174 4.78 -16.14 4.13
C VAL A 174 5.45 -16.42 5.48
N ASP A 175 4.70 -16.76 6.54
CA ASP A 175 5.29 -17.15 7.84
C ASP A 175 6.26 -18.31 7.67
N ARG A 176 5.80 -19.40 7.05
CA ARG A 176 6.58 -20.64 6.90
C ARG A 176 7.81 -20.47 5.99
N VAL A 177 7.71 -19.73 4.89
CA VAL A 177 8.86 -19.38 4.05
C VAL A 177 9.85 -18.49 4.82
N SER A 178 9.37 -17.58 5.68
CA SER A 178 10.24 -16.71 6.49
C SER A 178 11.06 -17.46 7.55
N LEU A 179 10.71 -18.71 7.87
CA LEU A 179 11.43 -19.57 8.81
C LEU A 179 12.54 -20.39 8.13
N ASP A 180 12.45 -20.67 6.83
CA ASP A 180 13.50 -21.37 6.07
C ASP A 180 14.59 -20.38 5.63
N GLY A 181 15.44 -20.03 6.58
CA GLY A 181 16.53 -19.08 6.36
C GLY A 181 17.54 -19.53 5.31
N ASN A 182 17.69 -20.85 5.10
CA ASN A 182 18.54 -21.40 4.04
C ASN A 182 17.90 -21.16 2.67
N PHE A 183 16.61 -21.50 2.49
CA PHE A 183 15.89 -21.22 1.25
C PHE A 183 15.98 -19.74 0.85
N LEU A 184 15.78 -18.81 1.79
CA LEU A 184 15.90 -17.38 1.49
C LEU A 184 17.32 -16.96 1.07
N GLN A 185 18.37 -17.47 1.72
CA GLN A 185 19.76 -17.16 1.37
C GLN A 185 20.18 -17.80 0.05
N ASP A 186 19.82 -19.07 -0.18
CA ASP A 186 20.17 -19.84 -1.37
C ASP A 186 19.45 -19.30 -2.62
N SER A 187 18.14 -19.06 -2.53
CA SER A 187 17.32 -18.52 -3.64
C SER A 187 17.72 -17.12 -4.10
N LEU A 188 18.29 -16.32 -3.19
CA LEU A 188 18.74 -14.94 -3.46
C LEU A 188 20.28 -14.84 -3.57
N SER A 189 21.00 -15.96 -3.53
CA SER A 189 22.47 -16.00 -3.54
C SER A 189 23.08 -15.30 -4.75
N ARG A 190 22.63 -15.61 -5.97
CA ARG A 190 23.07 -14.92 -7.20
C ARG A 190 22.62 -13.45 -7.23
N THR A 191 21.42 -13.16 -6.73
CA THR A 191 20.90 -11.78 -6.64
C THR A 191 21.76 -10.91 -5.71
N LYS A 192 22.33 -11.50 -4.65
CA LYS A 192 23.27 -10.85 -3.71
C LYS A 192 24.51 -10.27 -4.39
N GLU A 193 24.95 -10.89 -5.49
CA GLU A 193 26.18 -10.52 -6.22
C GLU A 193 25.98 -9.28 -7.09
N VAL A 194 24.75 -9.03 -7.55
CA VAL A 194 24.44 -7.98 -8.54
C VAL A 194 23.46 -6.90 -8.07
N ASP A 195 22.67 -7.14 -7.02
CA ASP A 195 21.82 -6.13 -6.40
C ASP A 195 22.31 -5.76 -5.00
N ALA A 196 23.00 -4.61 -4.90
CA ALA A 196 23.52 -4.08 -3.64
C ALA A 196 22.43 -3.89 -2.56
N PHE A 197 21.18 -3.59 -2.95
CA PHE A 197 20.09 -3.41 -1.99
C PHE A 197 19.66 -4.73 -1.35
N THR A 198 19.30 -5.73 -2.17
CA THR A 198 18.99 -7.09 -1.68
C THR A 198 20.18 -7.70 -0.93
N SER A 199 21.42 -7.42 -1.37
CA SER A 199 22.63 -7.89 -0.71
C SER A 199 22.74 -7.43 0.75
N ARG A 200 22.40 -6.16 1.02
CA ARG A 200 22.39 -5.58 2.37
C ARG A 200 21.23 -6.08 3.23
N LEU A 201 20.07 -6.39 2.63
CA LEU A 201 18.98 -7.09 3.33
C LEU A 201 19.39 -8.51 3.74
N LEU A 202 20.06 -9.24 2.85
CA LEU A 202 20.62 -10.57 3.14
C LEU A 202 21.71 -10.56 4.20
N ASP A 203 22.53 -9.50 4.28
CA ASP A 203 23.53 -9.34 5.35
C ASP A 203 22.88 -9.20 6.73
N ILE A 204 21.78 -8.45 6.83
CA ILE A 204 21.02 -8.31 8.09
C ILE A 204 20.38 -9.64 8.44
N HIS A 205 19.74 -10.32 7.48
CA HIS A 205 19.14 -11.64 7.69
C HIS A 205 20.18 -12.68 8.14
N LEU A 206 21.35 -12.73 7.48
CA LEU A 206 22.44 -13.65 7.84
C LEU A 206 22.94 -13.39 9.27
N LYS A 207 23.06 -12.12 9.68
CA LYS A 207 23.38 -11.77 11.08
C LYS A 207 22.32 -12.27 12.06
N MET A 208 21.03 -12.22 11.71
CA MET A 208 19.95 -12.73 12.59
C MET A 208 20.03 -14.25 12.75
N LEU A 209 20.35 -14.98 11.67
CA LEU A 209 20.61 -16.41 11.71
C LEU A 209 21.85 -16.74 12.57
N GLN A 210 22.95 -16.01 12.39
CA GLN A 210 24.20 -16.22 13.14
C GLN A 210 24.07 -16.02 14.65
N ILE A 211 23.27 -15.04 15.10
CA ILE A 211 22.99 -14.84 16.54
C ILE A 211 21.89 -15.77 17.07
N GLY A 212 21.32 -16.65 16.22
CA GLY A 212 20.26 -17.58 16.60
C GLY A 212 18.96 -16.88 17.04
N LYS A 213 18.66 -15.71 16.45
CA LYS A 213 17.49 -14.91 16.84
C LYS A 213 16.20 -15.70 16.60
N LYS A 214 15.41 -15.90 17.67
CA LYS A 214 14.07 -16.49 17.57
C LYS A 214 13.01 -15.39 17.66
N GLU A 215 12.22 -15.23 16.61
CA GLU A 215 11.06 -14.35 16.61
C GLU A 215 9.84 -15.17 17.06
N GLU A 216 9.62 -15.21 18.38
CA GLU A 216 8.48 -15.97 18.94
C GLU A 216 7.14 -15.33 18.55
N ILE A 217 7.06 -14.00 18.55
CA ILE A 217 5.88 -13.24 18.10
C ILE A 217 6.18 -12.64 16.72
N ARG A 218 5.35 -12.98 15.71
CA ARG A 218 5.53 -12.56 14.31
C ARG A 218 4.25 -11.92 13.79
N LEU A 219 4.37 -10.73 13.19
CA LEU A 219 3.26 -9.90 12.72
C LEU A 219 3.43 -9.59 11.22
N GLY A 220 2.50 -10.09 10.42
CA GLY A 220 2.41 -9.84 8.98
C GLY A 220 1.22 -8.95 8.61
N LEU A 221 1.47 -7.88 7.86
CA LEU A 221 0.44 -7.02 7.27
C LEU A 221 0.67 -6.95 5.75
N HIS A 222 0.00 -7.84 5.02
CA HIS A 222 0.30 -8.14 3.62
C HIS A 222 -0.77 -7.58 2.68
N ARG A 223 -0.40 -7.37 1.42
CA ARG A 223 -1.36 -7.21 0.32
C ARG A 223 -0.97 -8.10 -0.84
N SER A 224 -1.82 -9.07 -1.15
CA SER A 224 -1.68 -9.92 -2.34
C SER A 224 -2.43 -9.25 -3.49
N ASP A 225 -1.74 -8.91 -4.57
CA ASP A 225 -2.29 -8.15 -5.69
C ASP A 225 -2.55 -9.05 -6.89
N TYR A 226 -3.68 -8.86 -7.57
CA TYR A 226 -4.19 -9.74 -8.62
C TYR A 226 -4.74 -8.96 -9.81
N MET A 227 -4.70 -9.60 -10.98
CA MET A 227 -5.47 -9.22 -12.17
C MET A 227 -6.28 -10.41 -12.67
N LEU A 228 -7.48 -10.15 -13.21
CA LEU A 228 -8.27 -11.15 -13.93
C LEU A 228 -7.84 -11.11 -15.40
N ASP A 229 -7.25 -12.20 -15.90
CA ASP A 229 -6.81 -12.32 -17.28
C ASP A 229 -7.98 -12.65 -18.23
N GLU A 230 -8.17 -11.83 -19.27
CA GLU A 230 -9.30 -11.94 -20.22
C GLU A 230 -9.29 -13.26 -21.00
N GLN A 231 -8.11 -13.70 -21.43
CA GLN A 231 -7.98 -14.87 -22.31
C GLN A 231 -8.17 -16.18 -21.56
N THR A 232 -7.56 -16.29 -20.39
CA THR A 232 -7.60 -17.52 -19.57
C THR A 232 -8.76 -17.55 -18.58
N ASN A 233 -9.40 -16.42 -18.29
CA ASN A 233 -10.41 -16.26 -17.25
C ASN A 233 -9.91 -16.74 -15.87
N LEU A 234 -8.61 -16.50 -15.60
CA LEU A 234 -7.95 -16.82 -14.34
C LEU A 234 -7.65 -15.54 -13.56
N LEU A 235 -7.92 -15.57 -12.26
CA LEU A 235 -7.40 -14.58 -11.32
C LEU A 235 -5.93 -14.91 -11.03
N LEU A 236 -5.02 -14.09 -11.55
CA LEU A 236 -3.57 -14.30 -11.48
C LEU A 236 -2.91 -13.24 -10.59
N GLN A 237 -2.04 -13.69 -9.69
CA GLN A 237 -1.29 -12.86 -8.75
C GLN A 237 -0.20 -12.08 -9.48
N ILE A 238 -0.21 -10.76 -9.32
CA ILE A 238 0.80 -9.82 -9.81
C ILE A 238 2.03 -9.86 -8.91
N GLU A 239 1.83 -9.75 -7.59
CA GLU A 239 2.88 -9.73 -6.56
C GLU A 239 2.27 -9.93 -5.16
N LEU A 240 3.14 -10.18 -4.17
CA LEU A 240 2.78 -10.25 -2.76
C LEU A 240 3.58 -9.21 -1.96
N ASN A 241 2.91 -8.14 -1.54
CA ASN A 241 3.51 -7.06 -0.76
C ASN A 241 3.62 -7.53 0.70
N THR A 242 4.84 -7.77 1.20
CA THR A 242 5.08 -8.12 2.62
C THR A 242 5.53 -6.93 3.47
N ILE A 243 6.00 -5.84 2.86
CA ILE A 243 6.46 -4.60 3.51
C ILE A 243 5.64 -3.39 3.04
N SER A 244 5.35 -2.45 3.96
CA SER A 244 4.75 -1.14 3.65
C SER A 244 3.49 -1.18 2.77
N SER A 245 2.66 -2.21 2.96
CA SER A 245 1.36 -2.40 2.32
C SER A 245 0.47 -1.16 2.50
N SER A 246 0.51 -0.27 1.50
CA SER A 246 -0.11 1.05 1.55
C SER A 246 -1.59 1.02 1.16
N PHE A 247 -2.30 2.10 1.51
CA PHE A 247 -3.72 2.35 1.27
C PHE A 247 -4.78 1.61 2.12
N PRO A 248 -4.50 0.96 3.28
CA PRO A 248 -5.57 0.38 4.09
C PRO A 248 -6.51 1.46 4.66
N GLY A 249 -6.04 2.70 4.84
CA GLY A 249 -6.86 3.86 5.22
C GLY A 249 -7.67 4.39 4.05
N LEU A 250 -6.97 4.90 3.03
CA LEU A 250 -7.64 5.56 1.89
C LEU A 250 -8.51 4.59 1.07
N GLY A 251 -8.15 3.30 0.99
CA GLY A 251 -8.97 2.27 0.33
C GLY A 251 -10.32 2.04 1.02
N CYS A 252 -10.42 2.23 2.34
CA CYS A 252 -11.71 2.19 3.02
C CYS A 252 -12.58 3.40 2.64
N LEU A 253 -11.97 4.59 2.60
CA LEU A 253 -12.67 5.82 2.23
C LEU A 253 -13.18 5.82 0.79
N VAL A 254 -12.48 5.19 -0.16
CA VAL A 254 -12.98 5.06 -1.55
C VAL A 254 -14.19 4.12 -1.63
N SER A 255 -14.20 3.02 -0.88
CA SER A 255 -15.40 2.18 -0.75
C SER A 255 -16.59 2.96 -0.15
N GLU A 256 -16.35 3.81 0.86
CA GLU A 256 -17.39 4.66 1.46
C GLU A 256 -17.86 5.77 0.52
N LEU A 257 -16.96 6.42 -0.21
CA LEU A 257 -17.27 7.41 -1.26
C LEU A 257 -18.19 6.81 -2.32
N HIS A 258 -17.81 5.67 -2.90
CA HIS A 258 -18.62 5.01 -3.92
C HIS A 258 -19.99 4.58 -3.39
N ARG A 259 -20.07 4.10 -2.14
CA ARG A 259 -21.37 3.81 -1.51
C ARG A 259 -22.21 5.08 -1.39
N SER A 260 -21.64 6.19 -0.91
CA SER A 260 -22.33 7.48 -0.78
C SER A 260 -22.81 8.05 -2.12
N LEU A 261 -22.01 7.95 -3.19
CA LEU A 261 -22.40 8.38 -4.53
C LEU A 261 -23.52 7.50 -5.09
N LEU A 262 -23.46 6.18 -4.88
CA LEU A 262 -24.50 5.25 -5.31
C LEU A 262 -25.78 5.35 -4.47
N ASP A 263 -25.71 5.74 -3.19
CA ASP A 263 -26.89 6.03 -2.38
C ASP A 263 -27.63 7.30 -2.84
N HIS A 264 -26.92 8.27 -3.42
CA HIS A 264 -27.51 9.53 -3.94
C HIS A 264 -27.95 9.43 -5.41
N HIS A 265 -27.09 8.88 -6.28
CA HIS A 265 -27.25 8.89 -7.74
C HIS A 265 -27.55 7.50 -8.34
N GLY A 266 -27.55 6.44 -7.54
CA GLY A 266 -27.67 5.05 -8.01
C GLY A 266 -28.95 4.74 -8.78
N GLU A 267 -30.08 5.38 -8.45
CA GLU A 267 -31.33 5.23 -9.21
C GLU A 267 -31.19 5.71 -10.66
N LYS A 268 -30.57 6.88 -10.87
CA LYS A 268 -30.25 7.43 -12.21
C LYS A 268 -29.31 6.50 -13.00
N LEU A 269 -28.45 5.75 -12.31
CA LEU A 269 -27.41 4.90 -12.89
C LEU A 269 -27.82 3.42 -13.04
N GLY A 270 -28.90 2.97 -12.39
CA GLY A 270 -29.25 1.55 -12.27
C GLY A 270 -28.30 0.74 -11.37
N LEU A 271 -27.62 1.40 -10.43
CA LEU A 271 -26.60 0.81 -9.55
C LEU A 271 -27.01 0.89 -8.08
N VAL A 272 -26.59 -0.08 -7.26
CA VAL A 272 -26.96 -0.13 -5.82
C VAL A 272 -25.72 -0.23 -4.94
N SER A 273 -25.59 0.68 -3.97
CA SER A 273 -24.45 0.78 -3.05
C SER A 273 -24.09 -0.53 -2.34
N LYS A 274 -25.08 -1.40 -2.07
CA LYS A 274 -24.88 -2.72 -1.44
C LYS A 274 -23.92 -3.64 -2.20
N GLN A 275 -23.77 -3.47 -3.52
CA GLN A 275 -22.84 -4.27 -4.33
C GLN A 275 -21.38 -3.81 -4.17
N VAL A 276 -21.13 -2.64 -3.57
CA VAL A 276 -19.79 -2.24 -3.14
C VAL A 276 -19.53 -2.82 -1.75
N PRO A 277 -18.65 -3.83 -1.60
CA PRO A 277 -18.46 -4.50 -0.33
C PRO A 277 -17.78 -3.55 0.67
N TRP A 278 -18.22 -3.64 1.93
CA TRP A 278 -17.63 -2.92 3.04
C TRP A 278 -16.14 -3.23 3.16
N ASN A 279 -15.35 -2.20 3.46
CA ASN A 279 -13.91 -2.31 3.57
C ASN A 279 -13.49 -1.87 4.98
N THR A 280 -12.72 -2.72 5.68
CA THR A 280 -12.35 -2.53 7.08
C THR A 280 -10.84 -2.56 7.30
N ALA A 281 -10.05 -2.46 6.23
CA ALA A 281 -8.61 -2.70 6.22
C ALA A 281 -7.83 -1.93 7.29
N VAL A 282 -8.04 -0.62 7.42
CA VAL A 282 -7.37 0.19 8.47
C VAL A 282 -7.71 -0.29 9.88
N ASN A 283 -8.94 -0.73 10.11
CA ASN A 283 -9.36 -1.24 11.42
C ASN A 283 -8.70 -2.60 11.72
N LYS A 284 -8.67 -3.50 10.74
CA LYS A 284 -8.04 -4.83 10.87
C LYS A 284 -6.52 -4.74 11.05
N TYR A 285 -5.85 -3.86 10.31
CA TYR A 285 -4.42 -3.58 10.48
C TYR A 285 -4.10 -2.99 11.85
N ALA A 286 -4.90 -2.02 12.33
CA ALA A 286 -4.74 -1.45 13.66
C ALA A 286 -5.02 -2.49 14.78
N GLU A 287 -6.05 -3.32 14.62
CA GLU A 287 -6.36 -4.42 15.54
C GLU A 287 -5.21 -5.42 15.64
N ALA A 288 -4.58 -5.78 14.52
CA ALA A 288 -3.44 -6.69 14.48
C ALA A 288 -2.19 -6.11 15.16
N ILE A 289 -1.88 -4.83 14.94
CA ILE A 289 -0.80 -4.12 15.65
C ILE A 289 -1.10 -4.03 17.15
N ALA A 290 -2.35 -3.72 17.54
CA ALA A 290 -2.75 -3.64 18.94
C ALA A 290 -2.67 -5.01 19.65
N LYS A 291 -3.06 -6.10 18.97
CA LYS A 291 -2.89 -7.47 19.47
C LYS A 291 -1.41 -7.85 19.59
N ALA A 292 -0.55 -7.47 18.64
CA ALA A 292 0.89 -7.70 18.73
C ALA A 292 1.52 -6.93 19.91
N TRP A 293 1.14 -5.66 20.12
CA TRP A 293 1.53 -4.87 21.28
C TRP A 293 1.07 -5.52 22.61
N ALA A 294 -0.12 -6.10 22.65
CA ALA A 294 -0.62 -6.82 23.82
C ALA A 294 0.16 -8.13 24.08
N GLU A 295 0.53 -8.86 23.03
CA GLU A 295 1.34 -10.09 23.12
C GLU A 295 2.79 -9.81 23.56
N TYR A 296 3.36 -8.63 23.24
CA TYR A 296 4.62 -8.16 23.82
C TYR A 296 4.52 -7.93 25.34
N ASN A 297 3.31 -7.69 25.85
CA ASN A 297 2.97 -7.69 27.28
C ASN A 297 3.76 -6.65 28.12
N ASN A 298 4.00 -5.46 27.57
CA ASN A 298 4.44 -4.29 28.34
C ASN A 298 3.49 -3.09 28.11
N PRO A 299 2.57 -2.79 29.04
CA PRO A 299 1.63 -1.66 28.92
C PRO A 299 2.28 -0.26 28.86
N SER A 300 3.56 -0.13 29.21
CA SER A 300 4.31 1.13 29.11
C SER A 300 5.02 1.33 27.76
N SER A 301 5.13 0.25 26.97
CA SER A 301 5.73 0.27 25.64
C SER A 301 4.82 0.92 24.60
N ILE A 302 5.41 1.32 23.47
CA ILE A 302 4.71 2.00 22.38
C ILE A 302 5.00 1.35 21.01
N VAL A 303 4.17 1.68 20.03
CA VAL A 303 4.39 1.34 18.62
C VAL A 303 5.27 2.40 17.97
N MET A 304 6.25 1.99 17.16
CA MET A 304 7.01 2.90 16.30
C MET A 304 6.66 2.63 14.83
N ILE A 305 6.29 3.68 14.11
CA ILE A 305 6.08 3.63 12.65
C ILE A 305 7.33 4.20 11.98
N ILE A 306 8.00 3.40 11.16
CA ILE A 306 9.16 3.82 10.37
C ILE A 306 8.66 4.44 9.06
N VAL A 307 9.03 5.68 8.79
CA VAL A 307 8.47 6.51 7.71
C VAL A 307 9.55 7.17 6.86
N GLN A 308 9.20 7.52 5.63
CA GLN A 308 10.06 8.34 4.76
C GLN A 308 10.16 9.77 5.30
N ALA A 309 11.25 10.47 4.97
CA ALA A 309 11.45 11.88 5.37
C ALA A 309 10.50 12.84 4.64
N GLU A 310 10.05 12.46 3.44
CA GLU A 310 8.95 13.06 2.70
C GLU A 310 7.90 12.00 2.41
N GLU A 311 6.66 12.24 2.84
CA GLU A 311 5.60 11.26 2.79
C GLU A 311 4.26 11.96 2.45
N ARG A 312 3.97 12.10 1.16
CA ARG A 312 2.72 12.72 0.68
C ARG A 312 1.48 11.85 1.00
N ASN A 313 1.65 10.56 1.22
CA ASN A 313 0.61 9.64 1.65
C ASN A 313 0.54 9.51 3.18
N MET A 314 1.04 10.50 3.95
CA MET A 314 1.05 10.45 5.42
C MET A 314 -0.35 10.28 6.02
N TYR A 315 -1.40 10.77 5.34
CA TYR A 315 -2.78 10.70 5.83
C TYR A 315 -3.29 9.24 5.93
N ASP A 316 -2.93 8.37 4.99
CA ASP A 316 -3.18 6.91 5.07
C ASP A 316 -2.59 6.28 6.35
N GLN A 317 -1.40 6.75 6.74
CA GLN A 317 -0.71 6.29 7.95
C GLN A 317 -1.31 6.91 9.22
N HIS A 318 -1.77 8.15 9.14
CA HIS A 318 -2.45 8.84 10.24
C HIS A 318 -3.86 8.27 10.50
N TRP A 319 -4.55 7.73 9.50
CA TRP A 319 -5.78 6.96 9.69
C TRP A 319 -5.54 5.72 10.58
N LEU A 320 -4.49 4.94 10.30
CA LEU A 320 -4.10 3.80 11.14
C LEU A 320 -3.70 4.25 12.56
N PHE A 321 -2.93 5.33 12.68
CA PHE A 321 -2.57 5.92 13.98
C PHE A 321 -3.80 6.33 14.79
N HIS A 322 -4.79 6.97 14.15
CA HIS A 322 -6.03 7.40 14.77
C HIS A 322 -6.80 6.20 15.33
N VAL A 323 -6.93 5.12 14.56
CA VAL A 323 -7.58 3.89 15.05
C VAL A 323 -6.83 3.25 16.22
N LEU A 324 -5.50 3.14 16.16
CA LEU A 324 -4.68 2.63 17.28
C LEU A 324 -4.90 3.43 18.57
N LYS A 325 -4.94 4.76 18.47
CA LYS A 325 -5.14 5.65 19.62
C LYS A 325 -6.58 5.58 20.14
N GLU A 326 -7.57 5.85 19.30
CA GLU A 326 -8.95 6.04 19.77
C GLU A 326 -9.69 4.73 20.07
N LYS A 327 -9.41 3.64 19.34
CA LYS A 327 -10.09 2.33 19.56
C LYS A 327 -9.32 1.38 20.46
N HIS A 328 -7.98 1.45 20.47
CA HIS A 328 -7.14 0.51 21.23
C HIS A 328 -6.34 1.15 22.37
N ASN A 329 -6.36 2.48 22.51
CA ASN A 329 -5.55 3.24 23.49
C ASN A 329 -4.04 2.93 23.40
N VAL A 330 -3.57 2.51 22.22
CA VAL A 330 -2.16 2.22 21.96
C VAL A 330 -1.46 3.49 21.50
N LYS A 331 -0.42 3.89 22.22
CA LYS A 331 0.43 5.03 21.83
C LYS A 331 1.36 4.62 20.69
N ALA A 332 1.53 5.53 19.74
CA ALA A 332 2.50 5.36 18.65
C ALA A 332 3.36 6.61 18.45
N ILE A 333 4.53 6.44 17.85
CA ILE A 333 5.39 7.51 17.33
C ILE A 333 5.74 7.26 15.86
N ARG A 334 6.13 8.32 15.14
CA ARG A 334 6.71 8.24 13.78
C ARG A 334 8.20 8.56 13.86
N LYS A 335 9.04 7.80 13.16
CA LYS A 335 10.48 8.02 13.07
C LYS A 335 11.00 7.68 11.66
N THR A 336 11.91 8.49 11.16
CA THR A 336 12.76 8.11 10.01
C THR A 336 13.85 7.13 10.45
N LEU A 337 14.45 6.39 9.52
CA LEU A 337 15.58 5.50 9.82
C LEU A 337 16.77 6.27 10.43
N ALA A 338 17.09 7.47 9.91
CA ALA A 338 18.13 8.34 10.45
C ALA A 338 17.87 8.78 11.90
N GLU A 339 16.62 9.09 12.26
CA GLU A 339 16.26 9.39 13.65
C GLU A 339 16.40 8.18 14.59
N VAL A 340 16.17 6.96 14.08
CA VAL A 340 16.36 5.73 14.87
C VAL A 340 17.85 5.46 15.13
N ASP A 341 18.74 5.70 14.17
CA ASP A 341 20.20 5.62 14.40
C ASP A 341 20.67 6.69 15.41
N ALA A 342 20.08 7.89 15.36
CA ALA A 342 20.46 9.00 16.23
C ALA A 342 19.87 8.93 17.66
N GLN A 343 18.75 8.23 17.86
CA GLN A 343 17.97 8.24 19.13
C GLN A 343 17.70 6.84 19.70
N GLY A 344 18.08 5.79 18.98
CA GLY A 344 17.84 4.40 19.32
C GLY A 344 18.93 3.82 20.23
N GLU A 345 18.51 3.07 21.24
CA GLU A 345 19.40 2.39 22.18
C GLU A 345 18.90 0.96 22.40
N LEU A 346 19.75 -0.03 22.15
CA LEU A 346 19.48 -1.43 22.49
C LEU A 346 19.98 -1.72 23.91
N LYS A 347 19.09 -2.07 24.82
CA LYS A 347 19.44 -2.43 26.20
C LYS A 347 20.09 -3.82 26.28
N PRO A 348 20.84 -4.12 27.36
CA PRO A 348 21.48 -5.44 27.52
C PRO A 348 20.51 -6.63 27.54
N ASP A 349 19.24 -6.40 27.84
CA ASP A 349 18.15 -7.39 27.77
C ASP A 349 17.48 -7.48 26.39
N GLY A 350 17.99 -6.74 25.39
CA GLY A 350 17.47 -6.74 24.02
C GLY A 350 16.29 -5.79 23.77
N ARG A 351 15.81 -5.04 24.76
CA ARG A 351 14.74 -4.05 24.54
C ARG A 351 15.27 -2.83 23.76
N LEU A 352 14.48 -2.34 22.81
CA LEU A 352 14.77 -1.12 22.07
C LEU A 352 14.13 0.07 22.79
N LEU A 353 14.93 1.08 23.15
CA LEU A 353 14.42 2.42 23.44
C LEU A 353 14.64 3.32 22.23
N VAL A 354 13.69 4.22 21.94
CA VAL A 354 13.91 5.35 21.01
C VAL A 354 13.44 6.63 21.70
N GLY A 355 14.36 7.59 21.88
CA GLY A 355 14.05 8.83 22.63
C GLY A 355 13.60 8.57 24.07
N GLY A 356 14.12 7.50 24.70
CA GLY A 356 13.78 7.09 26.07
C GLY A 356 12.48 6.29 26.22
N GLN A 357 11.74 6.02 25.14
CA GLN A 357 10.50 5.23 25.17
C GLN A 357 10.74 3.81 24.64
N GLU A 358 10.21 2.80 25.34
CA GLU A 358 10.37 1.39 24.96
C GLU A 358 9.46 1.02 23.79
N ILE A 359 10.05 0.43 22.75
CA ILE A 359 9.34 0.05 21.52
C ILE A 359 9.03 -1.44 21.54
N SER A 360 7.75 -1.78 21.41
CA SER A 360 7.25 -3.16 21.38
C SER A 360 6.88 -3.64 19.99
N VAL A 361 6.43 -2.74 19.11
CA VAL A 361 6.10 -3.05 17.71
C VAL A 361 6.72 -2.00 16.80
N ILE A 362 7.35 -2.45 15.71
CA ILE A 362 7.96 -1.62 14.67
C ILE A 362 7.23 -1.87 13.35
N TYR A 363 6.41 -0.92 12.92
CA TYR A 363 5.64 -1.00 11.68
C TYR A 363 6.35 -0.22 10.56
N PHE A 364 6.77 -0.91 9.51
CA PHE A 364 7.48 -0.28 8.39
C PHE A 364 6.52 0.31 7.35
N ARG A 365 6.60 1.63 7.19
CA ARG A 365 6.08 2.41 6.06
C ARG A 365 7.19 3.03 5.21
N ALA A 366 8.41 2.51 5.35
CA ALA A 366 9.62 2.85 4.61
C ALA A 366 10.63 1.69 4.76
N GLY A 367 11.81 1.82 4.15
CA GLY A 367 12.89 0.83 4.21
C GLY A 367 12.77 -0.28 3.15
N TYR A 368 11.93 -0.09 2.14
CA TYR A 368 11.66 -1.01 1.02
C TYR A 368 12.29 -0.56 -0.32
N THR A 369 12.83 0.65 -0.38
CA THR A 369 13.56 1.19 -1.54
C THR A 369 14.98 1.59 -1.15
N PRO A 370 15.99 1.49 -2.06
CA PRO A 370 17.33 2.01 -1.81
C PRO A 370 17.37 3.49 -1.40
N ASN A 371 16.39 4.28 -1.87
CA ASN A 371 16.29 5.71 -1.56
C ASN A 371 16.05 6.00 -0.07
N ASP A 372 15.54 5.03 0.69
CA ASP A 372 15.39 5.14 2.15
C ASP A 372 16.71 4.93 2.91
N TYR A 373 17.81 4.61 2.21
CA TYR A 373 19.13 4.34 2.77
C TYR A 373 20.22 5.23 2.14
N PRO A 374 20.14 6.57 2.25
CA PRO A 374 21.13 7.48 1.69
C PRO A 374 22.52 7.35 2.35
N SER A 375 22.63 6.68 3.50
CA SER A 375 23.90 6.46 4.20
C SER A 375 23.94 5.14 4.98
N GLU A 376 25.07 4.88 5.66
CA GLU A 376 25.17 3.77 6.62
C GLU A 376 24.32 3.98 7.88
N SER A 377 23.81 5.20 8.15
CA SER A 377 22.92 5.48 9.28
C SER A 377 21.67 4.61 9.24
N GLU A 378 21.02 4.58 8.08
CA GLU A 378 19.73 3.91 7.91
C GLU A 378 19.89 2.38 7.94
N TRP A 379 21.02 1.87 7.46
CA TRP A 379 21.38 0.46 7.59
C TRP A 379 21.69 0.03 9.02
N ARG A 380 22.38 0.89 9.80
CA ARG A 380 22.59 0.66 11.24
C ARG A 380 21.27 0.66 11.99
N ALA A 381 20.39 1.63 11.73
CA ALA A 381 19.04 1.67 12.30
C ALA A 381 18.24 0.39 11.97
N ARG A 382 18.25 -0.06 10.71
CA ARG A 382 17.56 -1.29 10.31
C ARG A 382 18.11 -2.51 11.06
N LEU A 383 19.43 -2.64 11.19
CA LEU A 383 20.05 -3.73 11.94
C LEU A 383 19.75 -3.64 13.45
N LEU A 384 19.81 -2.46 14.06
CA LEU A 384 19.51 -2.21 15.47
C LEU A 384 18.08 -2.65 15.82
N MET A 385 17.12 -2.24 15.00
CA MET A 385 15.72 -2.65 15.13
C MET A 385 15.57 -4.15 15.00
N GLU A 386 16.22 -4.77 14.00
CA GLU A 386 16.13 -6.21 13.78
C GLU A 386 16.73 -7.02 14.93
N GLN A 387 17.84 -6.55 15.52
CA GLN A 387 18.44 -7.16 16.71
C GLN A 387 17.52 -7.12 17.93
N SER A 388 16.68 -6.09 18.07
CA SER A 388 15.82 -5.90 19.24
C SER A 388 14.70 -6.93 19.43
N LEU A 389 14.21 -7.03 20.67
CA LEU A 389 13.03 -7.82 21.04
C LEU A 389 11.71 -7.28 20.47
N ALA A 390 11.67 -6.06 19.93
CA ALA A 390 10.45 -5.51 19.35
C ALA A 390 9.95 -6.40 18.20
N ILE A 391 8.62 -6.48 18.05
CA ILE A 391 7.96 -7.23 16.97
C ILE A 391 8.05 -6.37 15.71
N LYS A 392 8.72 -6.85 14.66
CA LYS A 392 8.77 -6.12 13.39
C LYS A 392 7.59 -6.51 12.51
N CYS A 393 7.08 -5.54 11.78
CA CYS A 393 6.05 -5.71 10.76
C CYS A 393 6.49 -4.99 9.47
N PRO A 394 7.14 -5.69 8.52
CA PRO A 394 7.66 -7.06 8.62
C PRO A 394 9.05 -7.14 9.24
N SER A 395 9.43 -8.33 9.72
CA SER A 395 10.83 -8.69 9.98
C SER A 395 11.65 -8.74 8.68
N ILE A 396 12.97 -8.89 8.80
CA ILE A 396 13.86 -9.00 7.64
C ILE A 396 13.59 -10.25 6.79
N SER A 397 13.21 -11.38 7.42
CA SER A 397 12.88 -12.60 6.68
C SER A 397 11.57 -12.45 5.90
N TYR A 398 10.51 -11.93 6.55
CA TYR A 398 9.26 -11.57 5.87
C TYR A 398 9.48 -10.56 4.72
N HIS A 399 10.37 -9.60 4.88
CA HIS A 399 10.72 -8.64 3.81
C HIS A 399 11.38 -9.35 2.61
N LEU A 400 12.31 -10.28 2.85
CA LEU A 400 12.93 -11.08 1.80
C LEU A 400 11.93 -12.02 1.10
N THR A 401 10.98 -12.60 1.85
CA THR A 401 9.89 -13.43 1.28
C THR A 401 9.02 -12.68 0.25
N GLY A 402 8.89 -11.35 0.37
CA GLY A 402 8.13 -10.52 -0.58
C GLY A 402 8.86 -10.23 -1.89
N THR A 403 10.15 -10.58 -2.02
CA THR A 403 10.92 -10.32 -3.24
C THR A 403 10.37 -11.10 -4.44
N LYS A 404 10.43 -10.48 -5.63
CA LYS A 404 9.93 -11.08 -6.87
C LYS A 404 10.66 -12.40 -7.18
N LYS A 405 11.94 -12.51 -6.82
CA LYS A 405 12.73 -13.74 -6.94
C LYS A 405 12.19 -14.87 -6.04
N ILE A 406 11.77 -14.60 -4.80
CA ILE A 406 11.13 -15.63 -3.97
C ILE A 406 9.75 -16.02 -4.52
N GLN A 407 8.94 -15.06 -5.00
CA GLN A 407 7.68 -15.37 -5.70
C GLN A 407 7.91 -16.33 -6.88
N GLN A 408 8.95 -16.10 -7.67
CA GLN A 408 9.33 -16.95 -8.81
C GLN A 408 9.86 -18.33 -8.39
N GLU A 409 10.66 -18.41 -7.32
CA GLU A 409 11.16 -19.70 -6.79
C GLU A 409 10.03 -20.55 -6.20
N LEU A 410 9.03 -19.93 -5.54
CA LEU A 410 7.83 -20.61 -5.04
C LEU A 410 6.96 -21.18 -6.17
N ALA A 411 7.02 -20.62 -7.38
CA ALA A 411 6.30 -21.13 -8.55
C ALA A 411 6.94 -22.39 -9.18
N LYS A 412 8.14 -22.81 -8.74
CA LYS A 412 8.76 -24.06 -9.22
C LYS A 412 8.04 -25.29 -8.66
N ALA A 413 7.96 -26.33 -9.48
CA ALA A 413 7.33 -27.60 -9.10
C ALA A 413 7.98 -28.20 -7.83
N GLY A 414 7.16 -28.62 -6.86
CA GLY A 414 7.62 -29.22 -5.61
C GLY A 414 8.08 -28.21 -4.54
N VAL A 415 8.09 -26.90 -4.81
CA VAL A 415 8.55 -25.90 -3.82
C VAL A 415 7.42 -25.49 -2.87
N LEU A 416 6.18 -25.31 -3.34
CA LEU A 416 5.03 -25.04 -2.46
C LEU A 416 4.82 -26.17 -1.44
N GLU A 417 5.01 -27.42 -1.87
CA GLU A 417 4.92 -28.63 -1.05
C GLU A 417 5.93 -28.69 0.12
N ARG A 418 6.95 -27.82 0.14
CA ARG A 418 7.86 -27.68 1.29
C ARG A 418 7.28 -26.83 2.41
N PHE A 419 6.32 -25.96 2.08
CA PHE A 419 5.82 -24.91 2.96
C PHE A 419 4.33 -25.06 3.26
N LEU A 420 3.55 -25.71 2.41
CA LEU A 420 2.14 -26.00 2.66
C LEU A 420 1.92 -27.52 2.69
N ASP A 421 1.13 -27.99 3.66
CA ASP A 421 0.79 -29.41 3.82
C ASP A 421 -0.54 -29.76 3.13
N ASP A 422 -1.46 -28.81 3.08
CA ASP A 422 -2.81 -29.00 2.53
C ASP A 422 -2.81 -28.92 1.00
N LYS A 423 -3.30 -29.99 0.36
CA LYS A 423 -3.28 -30.12 -1.10
C LYS A 423 -4.27 -29.21 -1.81
N GLU A 424 -5.37 -28.85 -1.16
CA GLU A 424 -6.36 -27.93 -1.72
C GLU A 424 -5.78 -26.50 -1.71
N ASP A 425 -5.12 -26.11 -0.62
CA ASP A 425 -4.47 -24.80 -0.50
C ASP A 425 -3.26 -24.65 -1.44
N ILE A 426 -2.44 -25.69 -1.60
CA ILE A 426 -1.38 -25.72 -2.62
C ILE A 426 -1.97 -25.50 -4.02
N GLU A 427 -3.08 -26.15 -4.35
CA GLU A 427 -3.70 -26.03 -5.67
C GLU A 427 -4.38 -24.68 -5.88
N LYS A 428 -5.00 -24.09 -4.85
CA LYS A 428 -5.51 -22.70 -4.89
C LYS A 428 -4.38 -21.71 -5.18
N VAL A 429 -3.25 -21.81 -4.47
CA VAL A 429 -2.07 -20.95 -4.68
C VAL A 429 -1.51 -21.16 -6.08
N ARG A 430 -1.28 -22.41 -6.51
CA ARG A 430 -0.78 -22.73 -7.86
C ARG A 430 -1.69 -22.17 -8.96
N LYS A 431 -3.01 -22.29 -8.81
CA LYS A 431 -3.99 -21.80 -9.79
C LYS A 431 -3.95 -20.28 -9.97
N CYS A 432 -3.48 -19.52 -8.99
CA CYS A 432 -3.31 -18.06 -9.11
C CYS A 432 -1.90 -17.62 -9.54
N PHE A 433 -0.93 -18.54 -9.71
CA PHE A 433 0.36 -18.17 -10.26
C PHE A 433 0.29 -18.02 -11.78
N ALA A 434 0.65 -16.84 -12.28
CA ALA A 434 1.01 -16.68 -13.69
C ALA A 434 2.34 -17.38 -13.98
N GLY A 435 2.70 -17.51 -15.26
CA GLY A 435 4.04 -17.97 -15.64
C GLY A 435 5.14 -17.10 -15.02
N LEU A 436 6.06 -17.72 -14.28
CA LEU A 436 7.12 -17.07 -13.50
C LEU A 436 8.43 -17.82 -13.72
N TRP A 437 9.43 -17.13 -14.26
CA TRP A 437 10.68 -17.74 -14.72
C TRP A 437 11.91 -16.93 -14.33
N SER A 438 13.01 -17.66 -14.11
CA SER A 438 14.34 -17.10 -13.87
C SER A 438 15.09 -16.97 -15.20
N LEU A 439 16.02 -16.02 -15.31
CA LEU A 439 16.73 -15.73 -16.58
C LEU A 439 17.78 -16.77 -16.98
N ASP A 440 18.01 -17.79 -16.16
CA ASP A 440 18.77 -18.99 -16.53
C ASP A 440 17.97 -19.96 -17.43
N ASP A 441 16.64 -19.84 -17.50
CA ASP A 441 15.81 -20.57 -18.47
C ASP A 441 15.97 -19.98 -19.88
N GLN A 442 16.94 -20.50 -20.62
CA GLN A 442 17.25 -20.05 -21.98
C GLN A 442 16.10 -20.25 -22.98
N GLU A 443 15.20 -21.22 -22.77
CA GLU A 443 14.05 -21.42 -23.67
C GLU A 443 13.05 -20.28 -23.50
N ILE A 444 12.77 -19.91 -22.24
CA ILE A 444 11.90 -18.77 -21.93
C ILE A 444 12.54 -17.44 -22.34
N VAL A 445 13.84 -17.26 -22.14
CA VAL A 445 14.55 -16.05 -22.61
C VAL A 445 14.45 -15.89 -24.13
N LEU A 446 14.62 -16.96 -24.91
CA LEU A 446 14.45 -16.91 -26.36
C LEU A 446 12.98 -16.60 -26.76
N LYS A 447 12.00 -17.16 -26.06
CA LYS A 447 10.56 -16.82 -26.26
C LYS A 447 10.28 -15.35 -25.96
N ALA A 448 10.88 -14.79 -24.91
CA ALA A 448 10.73 -13.39 -24.53
C ALA A 448 11.44 -12.43 -25.52
N ILE A 449 12.62 -12.79 -26.03
CA ILE A 449 13.29 -12.04 -27.12
C ILE A 449 12.44 -12.05 -28.41
N GLY A 450 11.78 -13.17 -28.71
CA GLY A 450 10.90 -13.31 -29.88
C GLY A 450 9.56 -12.59 -29.75
N ASN A 451 8.95 -12.60 -28.55
CA ASN A 451 7.60 -12.08 -28.30
C ASN A 451 7.55 -11.21 -27.02
N PRO A 452 8.33 -10.11 -26.94
CA PRO A 452 8.58 -9.41 -25.67
C PRO A 452 7.34 -8.77 -25.05
N ARG A 453 6.29 -8.53 -25.85
CA ARG A 453 5.01 -7.99 -25.38
C ARG A 453 4.22 -8.94 -24.48
N LEU A 454 4.50 -10.24 -24.52
CA LEU A 454 3.87 -11.28 -23.69
C LEU A 454 4.53 -11.42 -22.31
N PHE A 455 5.59 -10.66 -22.04
CA PHE A 455 6.36 -10.76 -20.81
C PHE A 455 6.47 -9.40 -20.10
N VAL A 456 6.72 -9.46 -18.80
CA VAL A 456 7.17 -8.36 -17.96
C VAL A 456 8.46 -8.80 -17.29
N MET A 457 9.50 -7.98 -17.37
CA MET A 457 10.77 -8.24 -16.70
C MET A 457 10.84 -7.38 -15.43
N LYS A 458 10.95 -8.02 -14.26
CA LYS A 458 10.83 -7.36 -12.95
C LYS A 458 12.15 -7.42 -12.17
N PRO A 459 12.74 -6.29 -11.73
CA PRO A 459 13.85 -6.28 -10.79
C PRO A 459 13.38 -6.54 -9.35
N GLN A 460 14.32 -6.73 -8.42
CA GLN A 460 14.02 -6.85 -6.98
C GLN A 460 13.73 -5.48 -6.34
N ARG A 461 12.60 -4.86 -6.69
CA ARG A 461 12.17 -3.55 -6.18
C ARG A 461 10.68 -3.54 -5.84
N GLU A 462 10.33 -2.72 -4.85
CA GLU A 462 8.96 -2.48 -4.40
C GLU A 462 8.52 -1.02 -4.66
N GLY A 463 7.22 -0.77 -4.68
CA GLY A 463 6.64 0.58 -4.79
C GLY A 463 6.24 1.05 -6.20
N GLY A 464 6.43 0.21 -7.22
CA GLY A 464 6.11 0.52 -8.63
C GLY A 464 7.14 1.42 -9.33
N GLY A 465 7.03 1.55 -10.65
CA GLY A 465 7.94 2.37 -11.48
C GLY A 465 9.27 1.70 -11.85
N ASN A 466 9.39 0.37 -11.70
CA ASN A 466 10.66 -0.36 -11.88
C ASN A 466 10.59 -1.48 -12.94
N ASN A 467 9.41 -1.77 -13.50
CA ASN A 467 9.24 -2.93 -14.37
C ASN A 467 9.56 -2.58 -15.84
N ILE A 468 10.08 -3.55 -16.59
CA ILE A 468 10.45 -3.41 -17.99
C ILE A 468 9.41 -4.14 -18.86
N TYR A 469 8.96 -3.50 -19.94
CA TYR A 469 7.83 -3.95 -20.77
C TYR A 469 8.09 -3.79 -22.26
N ASN A 470 7.39 -4.56 -23.09
CA ASN A 470 7.42 -4.45 -24.55
C ASN A 470 8.87 -4.57 -25.08
N GLU A 471 9.23 -3.86 -26.16
CA GLU A 471 10.54 -4.01 -26.80
C GLU A 471 11.74 -3.78 -25.85
N GLU A 472 11.59 -3.00 -24.78
CA GLU A 472 12.64 -2.81 -23.76
C GLU A 472 13.02 -4.13 -23.06
N VAL A 473 12.10 -5.11 -22.95
CA VAL A 473 12.41 -6.46 -22.44
C VAL A 473 13.41 -7.14 -23.36
N LYS A 474 13.17 -7.09 -24.67
CA LYS A 474 14.05 -7.68 -25.68
C LYS A 474 15.41 -6.97 -25.70
N GLU A 475 15.42 -5.65 -25.64
CA GLU A 475 16.66 -4.85 -25.59
C GLU A 475 17.51 -5.19 -24.37
N ASN A 476 16.89 -5.29 -23.18
CA ASN A 476 17.60 -5.67 -21.95
C ASN A 476 18.10 -7.12 -21.97
N LEU A 477 17.31 -8.08 -22.44
CA LEU A 477 17.74 -9.48 -22.55
C LEU A 477 18.92 -9.62 -23.51
N LEU A 478 18.88 -8.95 -24.67
CA LEU A 478 19.99 -8.95 -25.64
C LEU A 478 21.24 -8.23 -25.11
N ARG A 479 21.07 -7.15 -24.33
CA ARG A 479 22.18 -6.47 -23.64
C ARG A 479 22.88 -7.41 -22.66
N ILE A 480 22.13 -8.03 -21.75
CA ILE A 480 22.66 -8.96 -20.73
C ILE A 480 23.39 -10.14 -21.41
N GLN A 481 22.80 -10.75 -22.44
CA GLN A 481 23.44 -11.83 -23.20
C GLN A 481 24.74 -11.40 -23.88
N LYS A 482 24.82 -10.16 -24.39
CA LYS A 482 26.02 -9.63 -25.06
C LYS A 482 27.13 -9.27 -24.08
N GLU A 483 26.77 -8.74 -22.92
CA GLU A 483 27.73 -8.30 -21.90
C GLU A 483 28.29 -9.47 -21.08
N GLY A 484 27.58 -10.60 -21.02
CA GLY A 484 28.05 -11.82 -20.34
C GLY A 484 28.14 -11.68 -18.82
N THR A 485 27.51 -10.64 -18.26
CA THR A 485 27.43 -10.35 -16.83
C THR A 485 26.40 -11.22 -16.13
N GLN A 486 26.56 -11.47 -14.83
CA GLN A 486 25.54 -12.12 -13.98
C GLN A 486 24.36 -11.18 -13.62
N GLU A 487 24.19 -10.05 -14.31
CA GLU A 487 23.06 -9.12 -14.11
C GLU A 487 21.69 -9.79 -14.31
N ASP A 488 21.65 -10.93 -15.00
CA ASP A 488 20.47 -11.77 -15.14
C ASP A 488 19.83 -12.14 -13.79
N ALA A 489 20.65 -12.31 -12.75
CA ALA A 489 20.19 -12.64 -11.40
C ALA A 489 19.48 -11.49 -10.64
N ALA A 490 19.50 -10.26 -11.17
CA ALA A 490 18.75 -9.15 -10.60
C ALA A 490 17.24 -9.19 -10.98
N TYR A 491 16.87 -9.94 -12.02
CA TYR A 491 15.54 -9.90 -12.62
C TYR A 491 14.85 -11.27 -12.64
N ILE A 492 13.53 -11.23 -12.80
CA ILE A 492 12.71 -12.38 -13.23
C ILE A 492 11.94 -12.03 -14.51
N LEU A 493 11.53 -13.04 -15.26
CA LEU A 493 10.47 -12.91 -16.27
C LEU A 493 9.15 -13.39 -15.69
N MET A 494 8.09 -12.62 -15.97
CA MET A 494 6.72 -12.97 -15.65
C MET A 494 5.87 -12.90 -16.91
N GLN A 495 4.89 -13.81 -17.04
CA GLN A 495 3.82 -13.70 -18.02
C GLN A 495 3.10 -12.36 -17.85
N ARG A 496 2.94 -11.61 -18.94
CA ARG A 496 2.07 -10.44 -18.94
C ARG A 496 0.63 -10.90 -18.91
N ILE A 497 -0.11 -10.40 -17.93
CA ILE A 497 -1.56 -10.58 -17.80
C ILE A 497 -2.24 -9.48 -18.62
N PHE A 498 -3.34 -9.83 -19.29
CA PHE A 498 -4.13 -8.91 -20.12
C PHE A 498 -5.57 -8.84 -19.58
N PRO A 499 -5.89 -7.86 -18.71
CA PRO A 499 -7.24 -7.73 -18.17
C PRO A 499 -8.20 -7.06 -19.15
N ASN A 500 -9.50 -7.32 -18.98
CA ASN A 500 -10.57 -6.64 -19.68
C ASN A 500 -10.42 -5.11 -19.58
N ILE A 501 -10.32 -4.44 -20.72
CA ILE A 501 -10.28 -2.98 -20.79
C ILE A 501 -11.70 -2.44 -20.64
N SER A 502 -11.94 -1.62 -19.62
CA SER A 502 -13.27 -1.08 -19.27
C SER A 502 -13.33 0.45 -19.36
N PRO A 503 -14.45 1.03 -19.83
CA PRO A 503 -14.65 2.48 -19.77
C PRO A 503 -14.81 2.96 -18.32
N THR A 504 -14.05 3.98 -17.93
CA THR A 504 -14.05 4.54 -16.57
C THR A 504 -14.01 6.07 -16.57
N LEU A 505 -14.18 6.65 -15.37
CA LEU A 505 -14.15 8.08 -15.07
C LEU A 505 -13.03 8.32 -14.04
N LEU A 506 -11.89 8.85 -14.49
CA LEU A 506 -10.71 9.08 -13.64
C LEU A 506 -10.71 10.50 -13.09
N VAL A 507 -10.63 10.67 -11.78
CA VAL A 507 -10.63 11.97 -11.10
C VAL A 507 -9.25 12.28 -10.52
N ARG A 508 -8.65 13.39 -10.97
CA ARG A 508 -7.33 13.86 -10.52
C ARG A 508 -7.27 15.38 -10.59
N ASP A 509 -6.70 16.01 -9.57
CA ASP A 509 -6.47 17.46 -9.49
C ASP A 509 -7.77 18.27 -9.76
N GLY A 510 -8.92 17.76 -9.30
CA GLY A 510 -10.26 18.34 -9.49
C GLY A 510 -10.92 18.07 -10.85
N ILE A 511 -10.26 17.34 -11.76
CA ILE A 511 -10.71 17.11 -13.14
C ILE A 511 -11.14 15.64 -13.30
N CYS A 512 -12.32 15.41 -13.87
CA CYS A 512 -12.79 14.08 -14.29
C CYS A 512 -12.47 13.85 -15.78
N GLN A 513 -11.93 12.68 -16.11
CA GLN A 513 -11.57 12.28 -17.48
C GLN A 513 -12.22 10.94 -17.84
N LYS A 514 -12.93 10.88 -18.97
CA LYS A 514 -13.44 9.64 -19.58
C LYS A 514 -12.27 8.94 -20.27
N ASP A 515 -11.88 7.76 -19.80
CA ASP A 515 -10.82 6.95 -20.41
C ASP A 515 -11.11 5.44 -20.31
N HIS A 516 -10.31 4.61 -20.96
CA HIS A 516 -10.34 3.15 -20.90
C HIS A 516 -9.24 2.64 -19.98
N ALA A 517 -9.60 1.82 -18.99
CA ALA A 517 -8.70 1.40 -17.93
C ALA A 517 -8.66 -0.12 -17.72
N ILE A 518 -7.62 -0.55 -17.03
CA ILE A 518 -7.51 -1.87 -16.41
C ILE A 518 -7.31 -1.71 -14.90
N SER A 519 -7.77 -2.70 -14.14
CA SER A 519 -7.82 -2.62 -12.67
C SER A 519 -7.11 -3.81 -12.01
N GLU A 520 -6.49 -3.56 -10.87
CA GLU A 520 -5.65 -4.48 -10.11
C GLU A 520 -6.19 -4.61 -8.67
N LEU A 521 -6.68 -5.80 -8.31
CA LEU A 521 -7.30 -6.10 -7.03
C LEU A 521 -6.23 -6.49 -6.01
N GLY A 522 -6.02 -5.65 -5.00
CA GLY A 522 -5.26 -5.99 -3.80
C GLY A 522 -6.14 -6.52 -2.69
N ILE A 523 -5.88 -7.72 -2.20
CA ILE A 523 -6.49 -8.26 -0.98
C ILE A 523 -5.51 -8.12 0.18
N TYR A 524 -5.94 -7.46 1.25
CA TYR A 524 -5.14 -7.35 2.46
C TYR A 524 -5.26 -8.62 3.31
N GLY A 525 -4.14 -9.06 3.87
CA GLY A 525 -4.05 -10.12 4.87
C GLY A 525 -3.45 -9.58 6.16
N ALA A 526 -3.99 -10.01 7.31
CA ALA A 526 -3.38 -9.79 8.62
C ALA A 526 -3.03 -11.13 9.25
N TYR A 527 -1.81 -11.22 9.78
CA TYR A 527 -1.27 -12.41 10.42
C TYR A 527 -0.59 -12.06 11.73
N LEU A 528 -0.90 -12.78 12.79
CA LEU A 528 -0.21 -12.68 14.07
C LEU A 528 -0.12 -14.06 14.70
N ARG A 529 1.10 -14.47 15.05
CA ARG A 529 1.39 -15.74 15.72
C ARG A 529 2.28 -15.47 16.93
N ASN A 530 2.07 -16.21 18.03
CA ASN A 530 2.99 -16.31 19.16
C ASN A 530 3.34 -17.79 19.37
N LYS A 531 4.59 -18.16 19.10
CA LYS A 531 5.11 -19.54 19.06
C LYS A 531 4.28 -20.39 18.09
N GLU A 532 3.55 -21.38 18.59
CA GLU A 532 2.64 -22.21 17.76
C GLU A 532 1.21 -21.68 17.69
N ARG A 533 0.85 -20.68 18.52
CA ARG A 533 -0.50 -20.14 18.56
C ARG A 533 -0.67 -19.07 17.49
N VAL A 534 -1.39 -19.41 16.42
CA VAL A 534 -1.97 -18.42 15.50
C VAL A 534 -3.06 -17.65 16.24
N ILE A 535 -2.96 -16.32 16.27
CA ILE A 535 -3.85 -15.39 16.96
C ILE A 535 -4.71 -14.62 15.94
N ILE A 536 -4.14 -14.34 14.77
CA ILE A 536 -4.81 -13.76 13.62
C ILE A 536 -4.28 -14.49 12.39
N ASN A 537 -5.18 -14.97 11.54
CA ASN A 537 -4.89 -15.30 10.15
C ASN A 537 -6.16 -15.06 9.33
N GLU A 538 -6.34 -13.86 8.80
CA GLU A 538 -7.59 -13.48 8.14
C GLU A 538 -7.40 -12.54 6.94
N GLN A 539 -8.37 -12.59 6.03
CA GLN A 539 -8.59 -11.54 5.04
C GLN A 539 -9.01 -10.25 5.77
N SER A 540 -8.43 -9.12 5.35
CA SER A 540 -8.46 -7.86 6.10
C SER A 540 -8.86 -6.68 5.21
N GLY A 541 -9.91 -6.84 4.41
CA GLY A 541 -10.34 -5.82 3.44
C GLY A 541 -9.56 -5.86 2.12
N TYR A 542 -9.72 -4.82 1.30
CA TYR A 542 -9.21 -4.78 -0.07
C TYR A 542 -8.80 -3.37 -0.52
N LEU A 543 -8.17 -3.32 -1.67
CA LEU A 543 -7.83 -2.13 -2.45
C LEU A 543 -8.10 -2.47 -3.92
N MET A 544 -8.79 -1.61 -4.66
CA MET A 544 -8.71 -1.66 -6.13
C MET A 544 -7.84 -0.50 -6.59
N ARG A 545 -6.95 -0.76 -7.56
CA ARG A 545 -6.15 0.27 -8.24
C ARG A 545 -6.47 0.24 -9.71
N THR A 546 -6.78 1.40 -10.28
CA THR A 546 -7.24 1.50 -11.67
C THR A 546 -6.33 2.44 -12.44
N LYS A 547 -5.94 2.06 -13.65
CA LYS A 547 -5.02 2.84 -14.50
C LYS A 547 -5.45 2.81 -15.96
N VAL A 548 -5.12 3.87 -16.69
CA VAL A 548 -5.33 3.91 -18.15
C VAL A 548 -4.68 2.70 -18.82
N SER A 549 -5.36 2.08 -19.77
CA SER A 549 -4.95 0.80 -20.37
C SER A 549 -3.62 0.88 -21.13
N SER A 550 -3.24 2.08 -21.55
CA SER A 550 -1.95 2.41 -22.16
C SER A 550 -0.78 2.49 -21.16
N SER A 551 -1.05 2.58 -19.85
CA SER A 551 -0.01 2.68 -18.81
C SER A 551 0.52 1.30 -18.43
N ASN A 552 1.81 1.08 -18.68
CA ASN A 552 2.51 -0.11 -18.19
C ASN A 552 2.58 -0.10 -16.65
N GLU A 553 2.81 1.05 -16.02
CA GLU A 553 3.01 1.21 -14.57
C GLU A 553 1.71 1.47 -13.79
N GLY A 554 1.67 1.07 -12.51
CA GLY A 554 0.43 1.01 -11.70
C GLY A 554 0.49 1.62 -10.29
N GLY A 555 1.57 2.33 -9.94
CA GLY A 555 1.69 2.97 -8.62
C GLY A 555 0.83 4.23 -8.48
N VAL A 556 -0.10 4.26 -7.53
CA VAL A 556 -0.89 5.46 -7.18
C VAL A 556 0.02 6.56 -6.61
N ALA A 557 0.90 6.21 -5.67
CA ALA A 557 1.89 7.13 -5.09
C ALA A 557 2.91 7.65 -6.13
N ALA A 558 3.19 6.85 -7.16
CA ALA A 558 4.03 7.24 -8.30
C ALA A 558 3.27 8.02 -9.39
N GLY A 559 1.94 8.20 -9.25
CA GLY A 559 1.11 9.02 -10.13
C GLY A 559 0.50 8.31 -11.34
N PHE A 560 0.76 7.02 -11.55
CA PHE A 560 0.30 6.26 -12.73
C PHE A 560 -1.14 5.72 -12.61
N ALA A 561 -1.59 5.44 -11.39
CA ALA A 561 -2.91 4.89 -11.11
C ALA A 561 -3.76 5.83 -10.25
N VAL A 562 -5.03 5.49 -10.11
CA VAL A 562 -5.99 6.04 -9.14
C VAL A 562 -6.45 4.94 -8.18
N LEU A 563 -6.97 5.34 -7.02
CA LEU A 563 -7.69 4.44 -6.12
C LEU A 563 -9.09 4.13 -6.66
N ASP A 564 -9.61 2.96 -6.34
CA ASP A 564 -10.92 2.50 -6.78
C ASP A 564 -11.52 1.55 -5.71
N SER A 565 -12.79 1.18 -5.85
CA SER A 565 -13.38 0.04 -5.16
C SER A 565 -13.96 -0.95 -6.18
N ILE A 566 -14.65 -2.00 -5.71
CA ILE A 566 -15.31 -2.96 -6.59
C ILE A 566 -16.83 -2.84 -6.50
N TYR A 567 -17.52 -3.12 -7.60
CA TYR A 567 -18.95 -3.37 -7.67
C TYR A 567 -19.16 -4.84 -8.05
N LEU A 568 -19.67 -5.62 -7.10
CA LEU A 568 -19.82 -7.06 -7.28
C LEU A 568 -20.96 -7.37 -8.26
N SER A 569 -20.65 -8.14 -9.30
CA SER A 569 -21.58 -8.65 -10.33
C SER A 569 -21.73 -10.16 -10.27
#